data_AF-A0AAW0F5E0-F1
#
_entry.id   AF-A0AAW0F5E0-F1
#
_cell.length_a   1.000
_cell.length_b   1.000
_cell.length_c   1.000
_cell.angle_alpha   90.00
_cell.angle_beta   90.00
_cell.angle_gamma   90.00
#
_symmetry.space_group_name_H-M   'P 1'
#
loop_
_entity.id
_entity.type
_entity.pdbx_description
1 polymer ?
#
loop_
_entity_poly.entity_id
_entity_poly.type
_entity_poly.pdbx_seq_one_letter_code
_entity_poly.pdbx_strand_id
1 'polypeptide(L)'
;MSSTKEASRSAHTAAAVSDHDGASSSSASSASSRTTVEADLKLPADCFLLPKQNEGFQIPYFLSSAEEVDKIRPPAVVKTWEQRHAELDETQQRRLADFRKMVADAPWYDEAKFDGWLCLRYLIARSYDLKKAFAMLENTVKWWKETGSETWHCETCLENSSNHMGQFIGWDLEYRPVMFMSMRWGQDRSNPLHHMVTAFNHMIRQMPVGVEKWVCVTDFETYSHLRDGKPSMGLTVIRAIQDHFPERLGKMVCINPPKLFSVLWKLLLPAIDPVTRSKVEFLWTEASPAVCEAFPRLFPPHLSAYLCDSYDRSKHDLPATPLVWRPRPEGYPTTYAEREQQLKAMKEKEKMDKKDAKKAAHETKHQEKEERRRERHERKQQQKKHH
;
A
#
# COMPACT_ATOMS: atom_id res chain seq x y z
N MET A 1 40.71 33.46 -40.78
CA MET A 1 40.61 34.93 -40.71
C MET A 1 40.19 35.31 -39.30
N SER A 2 41.01 36.14 -38.64
CA SER A 2 40.86 36.77 -37.31
C SER A 2 40.70 35.82 -36.10
N SER A 3 41.72 35.52 -35.28
CA SER A 3 42.64 36.34 -34.45
C SER A 3 42.12 36.57 -33.02
N THR A 4 42.74 35.87 -32.05
CA THR A 4 43.32 36.34 -30.75
C THR A 4 42.44 37.10 -29.74
N LYS A 5 42.64 37.17 -28.42
CA LYS A 5 43.60 36.75 -27.36
C LYS A 5 42.89 37.19 -26.04
N GLU A 6 42.78 36.40 -24.98
CA GLU A 6 43.75 36.21 -23.87
C GLU A 6 43.87 37.37 -22.85
N ALA A 7 44.00 36.97 -21.56
CA ALA A 7 44.48 37.69 -20.34
C ALA A 7 43.47 38.54 -19.53
N SER A 8 43.14 38.23 -18.26
CA SER A 8 43.91 38.13 -16.98
C SER A 8 44.05 39.44 -16.20
N ARG A 9 43.57 39.45 -14.93
CA ARG A 9 44.11 40.10 -13.69
C ARG A 9 42.98 40.15 -12.63
N SER A 10 42.99 39.37 -11.54
CA SER A 10 43.76 39.47 -10.28
C SER A 10 43.65 40.84 -9.59
N ALA A 11 43.02 40.92 -8.40
CA ALA A 11 43.73 40.94 -7.10
C ALA A 11 42.88 41.53 -5.94
N HIS A 12 43.02 40.89 -4.77
CA HIS A 12 42.97 41.41 -3.40
C HIS A 12 41.69 42.06 -2.83
N THR A 13 41.20 41.51 -1.71
CA THR A 13 41.59 41.95 -0.37
C THR A 13 41.20 40.92 0.69
N ALA A 14 42.19 40.52 1.49
CA ALA A 14 42.02 39.84 2.77
C ALA A 14 41.94 40.89 3.88
N ALA A 15 41.10 40.66 4.89
CA ALA A 15 41.24 41.28 6.20
C ALA A 15 40.80 40.26 7.26
N ALA A 16 41.67 40.06 8.23
CA ALA A 16 41.54 39.11 9.33
C ALA A 16 41.29 39.86 10.65
N VAL A 17 40.85 39.08 11.64
CA VAL A 17 40.94 39.27 13.10
C VAL A 17 39.85 40.12 13.77
N SER A 18 39.00 39.45 14.57
CA SER A 18 38.95 39.67 16.02
C SER A 18 38.09 38.59 16.70
N ASP A 19 38.72 37.82 17.59
CA ASP A 19 38.07 37.04 18.64
C ASP A 19 37.21 37.94 19.51
N HIS A 20 36.00 37.49 19.83
CA HIS A 20 35.37 37.83 21.10
C HIS A 20 34.41 36.72 21.51
N ASP A 21 34.79 36.04 22.59
CA ASP A 21 33.95 35.18 23.40
C ASP A 21 32.66 35.92 23.82
N GLY A 22 31.52 35.26 23.57
CA GLY A 22 30.21 35.74 23.96
C GLY A 22 29.22 34.58 24.03
N ALA A 23 29.22 33.89 25.17
CA ALA A 23 28.21 32.91 25.52
C ALA A 23 26.82 33.56 25.55
N SER A 24 25.86 33.07 24.75
CA SER A 24 24.43 33.29 25.05
C SER A 24 23.52 32.32 24.29
N SER A 25 22.94 31.42 25.07
CA SER A 25 21.58 30.86 24.96
C SER A 25 21.15 30.23 23.64
N SER A 26 21.14 28.89 23.67
CA SER A 26 20.25 28.02 22.92
C SER A 26 18.78 28.48 23.01
N SER A 27 18.28 29.13 21.95
CA SER A 27 16.84 29.19 21.70
C SER A 27 16.49 28.04 20.76
N ALA A 28 16.06 26.92 21.35
CA ALA A 28 15.33 25.88 20.64
C ALA A 28 14.11 26.53 19.98
N SER A 29 14.18 26.77 18.67
CA SER A 29 13.06 27.23 17.88
C SER A 29 12.01 26.13 17.91
N SER A 30 10.91 26.40 18.60
CA SER A 30 9.68 25.62 18.61
C SER A 30 9.26 25.27 17.19
N ALA A 31 9.48 24.01 16.78
CA ALA A 31 8.89 23.47 15.59
C ALA A 31 7.37 23.39 15.80
N SER A 32 6.68 24.45 15.37
CA SER A 32 5.23 24.45 15.15
C SER A 32 4.86 23.14 14.46
N SER A 33 3.92 22.39 15.03
CA SER A 33 3.42 21.13 14.49
C SER A 33 2.72 21.39 13.15
N ARG A 34 3.49 21.50 12.07
CA ARG A 34 2.97 21.40 10.71
C ARG A 34 2.39 20.00 10.59
N THR A 35 1.08 19.91 10.45
CA THR A 35 0.40 18.71 9.98
C THR A 35 1.01 18.36 8.63
N THR A 36 1.85 17.33 8.58
CA THR A 36 2.44 16.86 7.32
C THR A 36 1.31 16.51 6.36
N VAL A 37 1.26 17.17 5.21
CA VAL A 37 0.35 16.85 4.09
C VAL A 37 1.13 16.11 2.99
N GLU A 38 0.47 15.32 2.15
CA GLU A 38 1.17 14.44 1.16
C GLU A 38 2.06 15.23 0.22
N ALA A 39 1.65 16.45 -0.11
CA ALA A 39 2.43 17.40 -0.88
C ALA A 39 3.81 17.74 -0.26
N ASP A 40 3.98 17.57 1.06
CA ASP A 40 5.25 17.80 1.75
C ASP A 40 6.21 16.59 1.66
N LEU A 41 5.72 15.44 1.19
CA LEU A 41 6.46 14.18 1.19
C LEU A 41 7.10 13.88 -0.16
N LYS A 42 8.38 13.49 -0.13
CA LYS A 42 9.10 13.02 -1.31
C LYS A 42 8.92 11.50 -1.48
N LEU A 43 7.68 11.07 -1.71
CA LEU A 43 7.33 9.65 -1.81
C LEU A 43 7.96 9.00 -3.05
N PRO A 44 8.53 7.78 -2.95
CA PRO A 44 8.92 6.97 -4.11
C PRO A 44 7.68 6.50 -4.89
N ALA A 45 7.46 7.06 -6.08
CA ALA A 45 6.25 6.81 -6.87
C ALA A 45 6.02 5.32 -7.17
N ASP A 46 7.08 4.51 -7.25
CA ASP A 46 7.00 3.07 -7.53
C ASP A 46 6.39 2.28 -6.38
N CYS A 47 6.49 2.71 -5.11
CA CYS A 47 5.98 1.95 -3.97
C CYS A 47 4.47 2.12 -3.76
N PHE A 48 3.87 3.15 -4.33
CA PHE A 48 2.45 3.46 -4.12
C PHE A 48 1.65 3.11 -5.35
N LEU A 49 0.48 2.52 -5.13
CA LEU A 49 -0.42 2.15 -6.20
C LEU A 49 -0.95 3.41 -6.92
N LEU A 50 -1.16 4.49 -6.16
CA LEU A 50 -1.70 5.75 -6.66
C LEU A 50 -0.92 6.95 -6.11
N PRO A 51 -0.85 8.07 -6.86
CA PRO A 51 -0.15 9.29 -6.41
C PRO A 51 -0.72 9.96 -5.15
N LYS A 52 -1.98 9.67 -4.77
CA LYS A 52 -2.69 10.26 -3.62
C LYS A 52 -3.28 9.20 -2.69
N GLN A 53 -2.47 8.21 -2.36
CA GLN A 53 -2.96 7.03 -1.66
C GLN A 53 -3.32 7.30 -0.19
N ASN A 54 -3.08 8.50 0.36
CA ASN A 54 -2.89 8.61 1.82
C ASN A 54 -3.84 9.56 2.55
N GLU A 55 -4.88 10.08 1.88
CA GLU A 55 -5.89 10.92 2.55
C GLU A 55 -6.72 10.13 3.60
N GLY A 56 -6.71 8.79 3.55
CA GLY A 56 -7.30 7.94 4.59
C GLY A 56 -6.56 6.63 4.85
N PHE A 57 -5.31 6.53 4.39
CA PHE A 57 -4.39 5.47 4.77
C PHE A 57 -3.16 6.07 5.44
N GLN A 58 -2.55 5.25 6.28
CA GLN A 58 -1.33 5.60 6.99
C GLN A 58 -0.12 5.23 6.13
N ILE A 59 0.76 6.17 5.80
CA ILE A 59 2.03 5.87 5.13
C ILE A 59 3.01 5.34 6.17
N PRO A 60 3.56 4.12 6.03
CA PRO A 60 4.67 3.72 6.88
C PRO A 60 5.87 4.66 6.67
N TYR A 61 6.51 5.19 7.71
CA TYR A 61 7.62 6.15 7.56
C TYR A 61 8.75 5.61 6.67
N PHE A 62 8.98 4.30 6.71
CA PHE A 62 10.01 3.65 5.92
C PHE A 62 9.67 3.60 4.41
N LEU A 63 8.49 4.08 4.03
CA LEU A 63 8.08 4.35 2.64
C LEU A 63 7.91 5.85 2.35
N SER A 64 8.25 6.74 3.30
CA SER A 64 7.96 8.17 3.19
C SER A 64 9.00 8.97 2.39
N SER A 65 10.14 8.38 2.08
CA SER A 65 11.17 8.99 1.23
C SER A 65 12.03 7.93 0.55
N ALA A 66 12.62 8.25 -0.59
CA ALA A 66 13.55 7.36 -1.28
C ALA A 66 14.68 6.84 -0.37
N GLU A 67 15.26 7.72 0.46
CA GLU A 67 16.34 7.35 1.39
C GLU A 67 15.88 6.29 2.42
N GLU A 68 14.68 6.44 2.97
CA GLU A 68 14.15 5.47 3.93
C GLU A 68 13.79 4.14 3.26
N VAL A 69 13.33 4.19 2.02
CA VAL A 69 12.99 3.00 1.25
C VAL A 69 14.24 2.23 0.87
N ASP A 70 15.31 2.92 0.48
CA ASP A 70 16.58 2.28 0.12
C ASP A 70 17.18 1.49 1.29
N LYS A 71 16.88 1.87 2.55
CA LYS A 71 17.31 1.14 3.76
C LYS A 71 16.61 -0.22 3.93
N ILE A 72 15.39 -0.37 3.39
CA ILE A 72 14.53 -1.54 3.62
C ILE A 72 14.16 -2.29 2.34
N ARG A 73 14.51 -1.75 1.16
CA ARG A 73 14.22 -2.36 -0.13
C ARG A 73 14.93 -3.72 -0.24
N PRO A 74 14.26 -4.77 -0.75
CA PRO A 74 14.90 -6.03 -1.06
C PRO A 74 16.07 -5.88 -2.05
N PRO A 75 17.02 -6.83 -2.06
CA PRO A 75 17.98 -6.91 -3.15
C PRO A 75 17.24 -7.12 -4.48
N ALA A 76 17.74 -6.50 -5.57
CA ALA A 76 17.10 -6.57 -6.88
C ALA A 76 16.93 -8.00 -7.41
N VAL A 77 17.85 -8.89 -7.03
CA VAL A 77 17.82 -10.32 -7.35
C VAL A 77 17.96 -11.12 -6.06
N VAL A 78 16.92 -11.85 -5.70
CA VAL A 78 16.89 -12.80 -4.57
C VAL A 78 17.23 -14.21 -5.05
N LYS A 79 16.68 -14.61 -6.20
CA LYS A 79 16.91 -15.93 -6.80
C LYS A 79 16.88 -15.82 -8.32
N THR A 80 17.91 -16.32 -8.98
CA THR A 80 18.01 -16.36 -10.45
C THR A 80 17.10 -17.42 -11.05
N TRP A 81 16.82 -17.31 -12.35
CA TRP A 81 16.04 -18.32 -13.05
C TRP A 81 16.75 -19.68 -13.05
N GLU A 82 18.08 -19.68 -13.22
CA GLU A 82 18.92 -20.87 -13.24
C GLU A 82 18.84 -21.62 -11.91
N GLN A 83 18.93 -20.89 -10.78
CA GLN A 83 18.75 -21.46 -9.45
C GLN A 83 17.35 -22.05 -9.26
N ARG A 84 16.30 -21.32 -9.65
CA ARG A 84 14.93 -21.82 -9.53
C ARG A 84 14.68 -23.05 -10.40
N HIS A 85 15.22 -23.06 -11.62
CA HIS A 85 15.09 -24.17 -12.56
C HIS A 85 15.84 -25.40 -12.06
N ALA A 86 17.00 -25.23 -11.42
CA ALA A 86 17.77 -26.32 -10.82
C ALA A 86 17.07 -27.00 -9.63
N GLU A 87 16.09 -26.35 -9.00
CA GLU A 87 15.24 -26.97 -7.96
C GLU A 87 14.23 -27.97 -8.52
N LEU A 88 14.01 -27.99 -9.84
CA LEU A 88 13.09 -28.90 -10.51
C LEU A 88 13.75 -30.25 -10.78
N ASP A 89 13.03 -31.35 -10.54
CA ASP A 89 13.49 -32.67 -10.98
C ASP A 89 13.48 -32.80 -12.51
N GLU A 90 14.14 -33.83 -13.05
CA GLU A 90 14.24 -34.02 -14.51
C GLU A 90 12.87 -34.11 -15.20
N THR A 91 11.87 -34.69 -14.55
CA THR A 91 10.53 -34.81 -15.13
C THR A 91 9.85 -33.46 -15.18
N GLN A 92 9.96 -32.66 -14.12
CA GLN A 92 9.44 -31.31 -14.04
C GLN A 92 10.12 -30.38 -15.06
N GLN A 93 11.44 -30.48 -15.23
CA GLN A 93 12.19 -29.73 -16.24
C GLN A 93 11.72 -30.05 -17.66
N ARG A 94 11.58 -31.34 -17.99
CA ARG A 94 11.05 -31.78 -19.31
C ARG A 94 9.63 -31.27 -19.54
N ARG A 95 8.74 -31.42 -18.55
CA ARG A 95 7.36 -30.91 -18.62
C ARG A 95 7.31 -29.40 -18.81
N LEU A 96 8.17 -28.65 -18.13
CA LEU A 96 8.29 -27.21 -18.31
C LEU A 96 8.76 -26.84 -19.72
N ALA A 97 9.76 -27.53 -20.25
CA ALA A 97 10.24 -27.31 -21.61
C ALA A 97 9.14 -27.58 -22.65
N ASP A 98 8.41 -28.68 -22.52
CA ASP A 98 7.28 -29.01 -23.41
C ASP A 98 6.14 -28.01 -23.30
N PHE A 99 5.83 -27.56 -22.08
CA PHE A 99 4.81 -26.54 -21.85
C PHE A 99 5.17 -25.21 -22.49
N ARG A 100 6.43 -24.77 -22.34
CA ARG A 100 6.91 -23.52 -22.94
C ARG A 100 6.81 -23.54 -24.46
N LYS A 101 7.11 -24.68 -25.10
CA LYS A 101 6.89 -24.86 -26.54
C LYS A 101 5.41 -24.74 -26.89
N MET A 102 4.55 -25.45 -26.17
CA MET A 102 3.10 -25.40 -26.37
C MET A 102 2.54 -23.97 -26.23
N VAL A 103 3.04 -23.20 -25.26
CA VAL A 103 2.65 -21.79 -25.05
C VAL A 103 3.21 -20.88 -26.16
N ALA A 104 4.44 -21.11 -26.62
CA ALA A 104 5.04 -20.34 -27.72
C ALA A 104 4.31 -20.54 -29.07
N ASP A 105 3.71 -21.71 -29.28
CA ASP A 105 2.91 -22.01 -30.48
C ASP A 105 1.51 -21.33 -30.46
N ALA A 106 1.11 -20.74 -29.33
CA ALA A 106 -0.20 -20.12 -29.20
C ALA A 106 -0.28 -18.77 -29.93
N PRO A 107 -1.41 -18.43 -30.58
CA PRO A 107 -1.55 -17.19 -31.35
C PRO A 107 -1.54 -15.91 -30.49
N TRP A 108 -1.69 -16.05 -29.18
CA TRP A 108 -1.68 -14.96 -28.21
C TRP A 108 -0.34 -14.81 -27.48
N TYR A 109 0.68 -15.58 -27.87
CA TYR A 109 1.99 -15.56 -27.25
C TYR A 109 2.70 -14.20 -27.40
N ASP A 110 3.41 -13.83 -26.34
CA ASP A 110 4.24 -12.63 -26.20
C ASP A 110 5.47 -13.00 -25.38
N GLU A 111 6.64 -13.05 -26.04
CA GLU A 111 7.91 -13.46 -25.42
C GLU A 111 8.30 -12.60 -24.22
N ALA A 112 7.93 -11.31 -24.22
CA ALA A 112 8.24 -10.40 -23.11
C ALA A 112 7.38 -10.69 -21.86
N LYS A 113 6.24 -11.38 -22.01
CA LYS A 113 5.29 -11.65 -20.93
C LYS A 113 5.34 -13.08 -20.40
N PHE A 114 5.43 -14.06 -21.29
CA PHE A 114 5.29 -15.48 -20.93
C PHE A 114 6.66 -16.13 -20.71
N ASP A 115 7.34 -15.68 -19.65
CA ASP A 115 8.64 -16.18 -19.25
C ASP A 115 8.57 -17.56 -18.56
N GLY A 116 9.74 -18.09 -18.22
CA GLY A 116 9.85 -19.38 -17.51
C GLY A 116 9.16 -19.38 -16.15
N TRP A 117 9.23 -18.28 -15.41
CA TRP A 117 8.62 -18.13 -14.09
C TRP A 117 7.10 -18.21 -14.16
N LEU A 118 6.48 -17.47 -15.08
CA LEU A 118 5.05 -17.53 -15.33
C LEU A 118 4.62 -18.93 -15.73
N CYS A 119 5.26 -19.52 -16.74
CA CYS A 119 4.93 -20.87 -17.21
C CYS A 119 4.99 -21.90 -16.08
N LEU A 120 6.01 -21.82 -15.22
CA LEU A 120 6.19 -22.71 -14.09
C LEU A 120 5.05 -22.59 -13.06
N ARG A 121 4.57 -21.38 -12.75
CA ARG A 121 3.43 -21.17 -11.83
C ARG A 121 2.16 -21.86 -12.32
N TYR A 122 1.85 -21.76 -13.61
CA TYR A 122 0.67 -22.41 -14.20
C TYR A 122 0.79 -23.94 -14.19
N LEU A 123 2.00 -24.47 -14.43
CA LEU A 123 2.25 -25.91 -14.30
C LEU A 123 2.06 -26.40 -12.87
N ILE A 124 2.68 -25.73 -11.88
CA ILE A 124 2.54 -26.11 -10.47
C ILE A 124 1.07 -26.09 -10.07
N ALA A 125 0.32 -25.05 -10.43
CA ALA A 125 -1.10 -24.92 -10.10
C ALA A 125 -2.01 -25.99 -10.73
N ARG A 126 -1.51 -26.75 -11.71
CA ARG A 126 -2.21 -27.87 -12.36
C ARG A 126 -1.42 -29.17 -12.28
N SER A 127 -0.54 -29.29 -11.27
CA SER A 127 0.25 -30.51 -10.99
C SER A 127 1.00 -31.04 -12.21
N TYR A 128 1.58 -30.13 -13.01
CA TYR A 128 2.31 -30.39 -14.25
C TYR A 128 1.49 -31.08 -15.36
N ASP A 129 0.14 -31.02 -15.30
CA ASP A 129 -0.74 -31.39 -16.41
C ASP A 129 -0.72 -30.30 -17.48
N LEU A 130 -0.04 -30.57 -18.59
CA LEU A 130 0.20 -29.60 -19.67
C LEU A 130 -1.10 -29.03 -20.24
N LYS A 131 -2.11 -29.88 -20.49
CA LYS A 131 -3.37 -29.46 -21.12
C LYS A 131 -4.16 -28.57 -20.18
N LYS A 132 -4.25 -28.94 -18.90
CA LYS A 132 -4.96 -28.15 -17.89
C LYS A 132 -4.25 -26.84 -17.59
N ALA A 133 -2.91 -26.85 -17.53
CA ALA A 133 -2.11 -25.65 -17.34
C ALA A 133 -2.27 -24.68 -18.52
N PHE A 134 -2.27 -25.20 -19.76
CA PHE A 134 -2.45 -24.40 -20.96
C PHE A 134 -3.84 -23.76 -21.00
N ALA A 135 -4.89 -24.56 -20.76
CA ALA A 135 -6.26 -24.05 -20.71
C ALA A 135 -6.45 -22.97 -19.62
N MET A 136 -5.81 -23.12 -18.45
CA MET A 136 -5.84 -22.11 -17.40
C MET A 136 -5.12 -20.82 -17.83
N LEU A 137 -3.96 -20.93 -18.46
CA LEU A 137 -3.21 -19.78 -18.97
C LEU A 137 -4.00 -19.06 -20.07
N GLU A 138 -4.53 -19.80 -21.04
CA GLU A 138 -5.36 -19.25 -22.11
C GLU A 138 -6.60 -18.53 -21.57
N ASN A 139 -7.27 -19.10 -20.56
CA ASN A 139 -8.39 -18.43 -19.88
C ASN A 139 -7.95 -17.12 -19.21
N THR A 140 -6.73 -17.06 -18.67
CA THR A 140 -6.19 -15.82 -18.10
C THR A 140 -5.94 -14.78 -19.19
N VAL A 141 -5.35 -15.18 -20.32
CA VAL A 141 -5.11 -14.29 -21.46
C VAL A 141 -6.43 -13.76 -22.03
N LYS A 142 -7.43 -14.62 -22.15
CA LYS A 142 -8.79 -14.22 -22.54
C LYS A 142 -9.36 -13.20 -21.55
N TRP A 143 -9.28 -13.47 -20.25
CA TRP A 143 -9.76 -12.55 -19.23
C TRP A 143 -9.07 -11.18 -19.31
N TRP A 144 -7.74 -11.14 -19.49
CA TRP A 144 -7.00 -9.90 -19.72
C TRP A 144 -7.53 -9.13 -20.92
N LYS A 145 -7.75 -9.82 -22.04
CA LYS A 145 -8.24 -9.22 -23.28
C LYS A 145 -9.66 -8.67 -23.17
N GLU A 146 -10.53 -9.36 -22.45
CA GLU A 146 -11.93 -8.99 -22.24
C GLU A 146 -12.10 -7.85 -21.23
N THR A 147 -11.23 -7.80 -20.21
CA THR A 147 -11.41 -6.88 -19.07
C THR A 147 -10.44 -5.70 -19.07
N GLY A 148 -9.28 -5.81 -19.72
CA GLY A 148 -8.19 -4.84 -19.60
C GLY A 148 -7.48 -4.89 -18.24
N SER A 149 -7.63 -5.98 -17.49
CA SER A 149 -7.18 -6.08 -16.10
C SER A 149 -5.67 -6.01 -15.88
N GLU A 150 -4.85 -6.20 -16.90
CA GLU A 150 -3.39 -5.99 -16.83
C GLU A 150 -3.04 -4.52 -16.50
N THR A 151 -3.87 -3.58 -16.95
CA THR A 151 -3.60 -2.13 -16.89
C THR A 151 -4.69 -1.36 -16.14
N TRP A 152 -5.50 -2.04 -15.33
CA TRP A 152 -6.51 -1.38 -14.50
C TRP A 152 -5.91 -0.39 -13.52
N HIS A 153 -6.57 0.75 -13.39
CA HIS A 153 -6.33 1.76 -12.37
C HIS A 153 -7.60 1.95 -11.56
N CYS A 154 -7.53 1.92 -10.23
CA CYS A 154 -8.72 2.07 -9.41
C CYS A 154 -9.17 3.55 -9.38
N GLU A 155 -10.12 3.91 -10.25
CA GLU A 155 -10.70 5.26 -10.34
C GLU A 155 -11.24 5.75 -8.99
N THR A 156 -11.98 4.90 -8.27
CA THR A 156 -12.50 5.22 -6.93
C THR A 156 -11.40 5.63 -5.95
N CYS A 157 -10.23 4.98 -6.02
CA CYS A 157 -9.10 5.31 -5.16
C CYS A 157 -8.26 6.46 -5.70
N LEU A 158 -8.32 6.76 -7.00
CA LEU A 158 -7.72 7.98 -7.58
C LEU A 158 -8.50 9.21 -7.13
N GLU A 159 -9.82 9.10 -7.02
CA GLU A 159 -10.69 10.15 -6.47
C GLU A 159 -10.56 10.26 -4.95
N ASN A 160 -10.64 9.13 -4.24
CA ASN A 160 -10.44 9.06 -2.80
C ASN A 160 -9.92 7.68 -2.40
N SER A 161 -8.63 7.62 -2.12
CA SER A 161 -7.93 6.39 -1.74
C SER A 161 -8.58 5.68 -0.56
N SER A 162 -9.14 6.41 0.40
CA SER A 162 -9.84 5.90 1.59
C SER A 162 -11.08 5.03 1.29
N ASN A 163 -11.56 4.96 0.04
CA ASN A 163 -12.79 4.26 -0.32
C ASN A 163 -12.64 2.75 -0.41
N HIS A 164 -11.46 2.21 -0.71
CA HIS A 164 -11.22 0.77 -0.70
C HIS A 164 -10.36 0.30 0.47
N MET A 165 -10.32 -1.01 0.65
CA MET A 165 -9.51 -1.67 1.66
C MET A 165 -8.20 -2.15 1.03
N GLY A 166 -7.10 -1.97 1.75
CA GLY A 166 -5.85 -2.64 1.40
C GLY A 166 -4.84 -1.75 0.70
N GLN A 167 -3.60 -1.82 1.17
CA GLN A 167 -2.46 -1.19 0.55
C GLN A 167 -1.19 -2.01 0.71
N PHE A 168 -0.24 -1.82 -0.20
CA PHE A 168 1.14 -2.21 -0.01
C PHE A 168 1.76 -1.45 1.16
N ILE A 169 2.47 -2.15 2.04
CA ILE A 169 3.09 -1.56 3.24
C ILE A 169 4.55 -1.97 3.46
N GLY A 170 5.20 -2.60 2.48
CA GLY A 170 6.60 -3.05 2.59
C GLY A 170 6.78 -4.53 2.26
N TRP A 171 7.88 -5.11 2.72
CA TRP A 171 8.28 -6.49 2.44
C TRP A 171 8.46 -7.29 3.73
N ASP A 172 8.17 -8.59 3.67
CA ASP A 172 8.39 -9.49 4.80
C ASP A 172 9.84 -10.00 4.88
N LEU A 173 10.10 -10.92 5.82
CA LEU A 173 11.42 -11.52 6.03
C LEU A 173 11.95 -12.33 4.84
N GLU A 174 11.09 -12.71 3.90
CA GLU A 174 11.42 -13.45 2.68
C GLU A 174 11.35 -12.55 1.42
N TYR A 175 11.39 -11.23 1.61
CA TYR A 175 11.31 -10.22 0.55
C TYR A 175 10.02 -10.22 -0.26
N ARG A 176 8.95 -10.84 0.26
CA ARG A 176 7.64 -10.84 -0.38
C ARG A 176 6.93 -9.52 -0.11
N PRO A 177 6.32 -8.88 -1.11
CA PRO A 177 5.51 -7.68 -0.88
C PRO A 177 4.32 -8.01 0.02
N VAL A 178 4.06 -7.13 0.97
CA VAL A 178 3.01 -7.27 1.98
C VAL A 178 1.90 -6.27 1.70
N MET A 179 0.70 -6.79 1.46
CA MET A 179 -0.52 -5.99 1.47
C MET A 179 -1.20 -6.12 2.83
N PHE A 180 -1.51 -4.99 3.45
CA PHE A 180 -2.29 -4.94 4.67
C PHE A 180 -3.67 -4.35 4.40
N MET A 181 -4.70 -5.05 4.85
CA MET A 181 -6.09 -4.67 4.79
C MET A 181 -6.63 -4.58 6.22
N SER A 182 -7.44 -3.56 6.50
CA SER A 182 -8.18 -3.44 7.76
C SER A 182 -9.65 -3.22 7.46
N MET A 183 -10.54 -3.87 8.21
CA MET A 183 -12.00 -3.68 8.07
C MET A 183 -12.45 -2.26 8.44
N ARG A 184 -11.58 -1.48 9.11
CA ARG A 184 -11.81 -0.07 9.43
C ARG A 184 -11.69 0.82 8.19
N TRP A 185 -10.92 0.38 7.20
CA TRP A 185 -10.68 1.11 5.96
C TRP A 185 -11.69 0.77 4.87
N GLY A 186 -11.81 1.68 3.91
CA GLY A 186 -12.77 1.58 2.82
C GLY A 186 -14.20 1.72 3.35
N GLN A 187 -14.94 2.74 2.95
CA GLN A 187 -16.39 2.72 3.17
C GLN A 187 -17.12 2.02 2.01
N ASP A 188 -16.48 1.98 0.83
CA ASP A 188 -17.03 1.32 -0.33
C ASP A 188 -16.79 -0.19 -0.26
N ARG A 189 -17.86 -0.93 -0.53
CA ARG A 189 -17.96 -2.39 -0.57
C ARG A 189 -18.75 -2.81 -1.82
N SER A 190 -18.80 -1.99 -2.86
CA SER A 190 -19.62 -2.27 -4.05
C SER A 190 -18.84 -3.05 -5.11
N ASN A 191 -17.56 -2.72 -5.33
CA ASN A 191 -16.74 -3.33 -6.38
C ASN A 191 -15.30 -3.62 -5.92
N PRO A 192 -15.08 -4.67 -5.13
CA PRO A 192 -13.77 -4.96 -4.55
C PRO A 192 -12.80 -5.51 -5.59
N LEU A 193 -13.30 -6.17 -6.64
CA LEU A 193 -12.46 -6.91 -7.59
C LEU A 193 -11.46 -5.99 -8.29
N HIS A 194 -11.94 -4.85 -8.76
CA HIS A 194 -11.13 -3.91 -9.53
C HIS A 194 -9.94 -3.40 -8.71
N HIS A 195 -10.20 -2.92 -7.49
CA HIS A 195 -9.15 -2.49 -6.56
C HIS A 195 -8.16 -3.61 -6.24
N MET A 196 -8.68 -4.79 -5.89
CA MET A 196 -7.83 -5.92 -5.48
C MET A 196 -6.92 -6.39 -6.61
N VAL A 197 -7.43 -6.50 -7.84
CA VAL A 197 -6.61 -6.86 -9.02
C VAL A 197 -5.56 -5.80 -9.31
N THR A 198 -5.93 -4.51 -9.25
CA THR A 198 -4.97 -3.41 -9.40
C THR A 198 -3.88 -3.46 -8.31
N ALA A 199 -4.24 -3.74 -7.05
CA ALA A 199 -3.30 -3.92 -5.95
C ALA A 199 -2.41 -5.16 -6.10
N PHE A 200 -2.93 -6.28 -6.63
CA PHE A 200 -2.14 -7.47 -6.93
C PHE A 200 -1.10 -7.20 -8.02
N ASN A 201 -1.50 -6.53 -9.11
CA ASN A 201 -0.57 -6.12 -10.16
C ASN A 201 0.50 -5.17 -9.63
N HIS A 202 0.13 -4.25 -8.73
CA HIS A 202 1.09 -3.41 -8.03
C HIS A 202 2.09 -4.20 -7.19
N MET A 203 1.62 -5.14 -6.36
CA MET A 203 2.50 -6.00 -5.57
C MET A 203 3.44 -6.82 -6.46
N ILE A 204 2.97 -7.33 -7.61
CA ILE A 204 3.84 -8.04 -8.57
C ILE A 204 4.98 -7.13 -9.04
N ARG A 205 4.73 -5.84 -9.28
CA ARG A 205 5.78 -4.87 -9.64
C ARG A 205 6.77 -4.59 -8.50
N GLN A 206 6.38 -4.84 -7.25
CA GLN A 206 7.27 -4.72 -6.08
C GLN A 206 8.12 -5.97 -5.82
N MET A 207 7.95 -7.05 -6.60
CA MET A 207 8.71 -8.28 -6.39
C MET A 207 10.10 -8.15 -7.03
N PRO A 208 11.19 -8.36 -6.26
CA PRO A 208 12.50 -8.54 -6.86
C PRO A 208 12.58 -9.85 -7.66
N VAL A 209 13.59 -9.98 -8.52
CA VAL A 209 13.79 -11.22 -9.29
C VAL A 209 13.97 -12.40 -8.34
N GLY A 210 13.18 -13.45 -8.55
CA GLY A 210 13.20 -14.64 -7.71
C GLY A 210 12.17 -14.68 -6.58
N VAL A 211 11.42 -13.59 -6.37
CA VAL A 211 10.25 -13.56 -5.50
C VAL A 211 8.99 -13.67 -6.34
N GLU A 212 8.21 -14.73 -6.11
CA GLU A 212 7.03 -15.02 -6.94
C GLU A 212 5.71 -14.77 -6.20
N LYS A 213 5.77 -14.58 -4.88
CA LYS A 213 4.63 -14.67 -3.96
C LYS A 213 4.49 -13.40 -3.12
N TRP A 214 3.25 -13.06 -2.77
CA TRP A 214 2.92 -11.96 -1.84
C TRP A 214 2.40 -12.49 -0.49
N VAL A 215 2.33 -11.59 0.49
CA VAL A 215 1.67 -11.81 1.77
C VAL A 215 0.49 -10.87 1.93
N CYS A 216 -0.64 -11.42 2.39
CA CYS A 216 -1.80 -10.63 2.75
C CYS A 216 -1.98 -10.66 4.26
N VAL A 217 -2.09 -9.49 4.89
CA VAL A 217 -2.45 -9.34 6.30
C VAL A 217 -3.81 -8.67 6.37
N THR A 218 -4.78 -9.32 7.01
CA THR A 218 -6.14 -8.79 7.15
C THR A 218 -6.50 -8.66 8.62
N ASP A 219 -6.79 -7.44 9.03
CA ASP A 219 -7.29 -7.08 10.34
C ASP A 219 -8.82 -7.02 10.36
N PHE A 220 -9.44 -7.96 11.08
CA PHE A 220 -10.89 -8.07 11.23
C PHE A 220 -11.42 -7.48 12.55
N GLU A 221 -10.61 -6.77 13.33
CA GLU A 221 -11.02 -6.21 14.64
C GLU A 221 -12.34 -5.42 14.55
N THR A 222 -12.48 -4.57 13.53
CA THR A 222 -13.67 -3.73 13.32
C THR A 222 -14.66 -4.34 12.31
N TYR A 223 -14.64 -5.65 12.11
CA TYR A 223 -15.54 -6.35 11.19
C TYR A 223 -17.01 -6.17 11.62
N SER A 224 -17.87 -5.83 10.67
CA SER A 224 -19.32 -5.72 10.88
C SER A 224 -20.09 -6.64 9.95
N HIS A 225 -20.96 -7.49 10.48
CA HIS A 225 -21.82 -8.36 9.65
C HIS A 225 -22.74 -7.59 8.69
N LEU A 226 -23.15 -6.36 9.05
CA LEU A 226 -24.03 -5.54 8.22
C LEU A 226 -23.31 -4.94 7.01
N ARG A 227 -22.05 -4.51 7.21
CA ARG A 227 -21.25 -3.85 6.17
C ARG A 227 -20.39 -4.84 5.38
N ASP A 228 -19.76 -5.78 6.10
CA ASP A 228 -18.67 -6.62 5.62
C ASP A 228 -19.10 -8.10 5.42
N GLY A 229 -20.32 -8.45 5.83
CA GLY A 229 -20.80 -9.84 5.87
C GLY A 229 -21.36 -10.40 4.56
N LYS A 230 -21.34 -9.66 3.44
CA LYS A 230 -21.86 -10.12 2.14
C LYS A 230 -20.86 -11.10 1.48
N PRO A 231 -21.15 -12.41 1.38
CA PRO A 231 -20.16 -13.39 0.91
C PRO A 231 -19.76 -13.22 -0.57
N SER A 232 -20.65 -12.68 -1.40
CA SER A 232 -20.38 -12.44 -2.84
C SER A 232 -19.15 -11.57 -3.08
N MET A 233 -18.84 -10.67 -2.15
CA MET A 233 -17.68 -9.77 -2.22
C MET A 233 -16.35 -10.52 -2.20
N GLY A 234 -16.19 -11.42 -1.23
CA GLY A 234 -14.97 -12.22 -1.10
C GLY A 234 -14.86 -13.28 -2.19
N LEU A 235 -15.98 -13.90 -2.58
CA LEU A 235 -15.97 -14.98 -3.57
C LEU A 235 -15.47 -14.53 -4.95
N THR A 236 -15.83 -13.32 -5.39
CA THR A 236 -15.36 -12.80 -6.68
C THR A 236 -13.84 -12.59 -6.69
N VAL A 237 -13.28 -12.03 -5.61
CA VAL A 237 -11.83 -11.84 -5.47
C VAL A 237 -11.09 -13.17 -5.36
N ILE A 238 -11.63 -14.13 -4.58
CA ILE A 238 -11.06 -15.47 -4.44
C ILE A 238 -10.99 -16.18 -5.80
N ARG A 239 -12.07 -16.13 -6.60
CA ARG A 239 -12.09 -16.72 -7.95
C ARG A 239 -11.03 -16.09 -8.85
N ALA A 240 -10.91 -14.76 -8.85
CA ALA A 240 -9.89 -14.07 -9.62
C ALA A 240 -8.47 -14.52 -9.22
N ILE A 241 -8.18 -14.65 -7.92
CA ILE A 241 -6.88 -15.16 -7.43
C ILE A 241 -6.65 -16.61 -7.92
N GLN A 242 -7.65 -17.48 -7.77
CA GLN A 242 -7.54 -18.90 -8.12
C GLN A 242 -7.37 -19.13 -9.62
N ASP A 243 -8.04 -18.34 -10.45
CA ASP A 243 -8.08 -18.54 -11.90
C ASP A 243 -6.98 -17.79 -12.64
N HIS A 244 -6.57 -16.61 -12.14
CA HIS A 244 -5.70 -15.67 -12.88
C HIS A 244 -4.40 -15.31 -12.17
N PHE A 245 -4.26 -15.66 -10.88
CA PHE A 245 -3.03 -15.45 -10.11
C PHE A 245 -2.49 -16.75 -9.49
N PRO A 246 -2.29 -17.82 -10.30
CA PRO A 246 -1.80 -19.10 -9.78
C PRO A 246 -0.46 -18.95 -9.08
N GLU A 247 -0.31 -19.66 -7.97
CA GLU A 247 0.90 -19.73 -7.16
C GLU A 247 1.44 -18.37 -6.67
N ARG A 248 0.57 -17.35 -6.56
CA ARG A 248 0.97 -16.01 -6.06
C ARG A 248 0.79 -15.80 -4.57
N LEU A 249 -0.15 -16.49 -3.91
CA LEU A 249 -0.31 -16.36 -2.46
C LEU A 249 0.79 -17.15 -1.74
N GLY A 250 1.62 -16.44 -0.97
CA GLY A 250 2.63 -17.02 -0.08
C GLY A 250 2.11 -17.28 1.33
N LYS A 251 1.54 -16.25 1.96
CA LYS A 251 0.96 -16.34 3.31
C LYS A 251 -0.26 -15.43 3.44
N MET A 252 -1.26 -15.87 4.19
CA MET A 252 -2.41 -15.06 4.60
C MET A 252 -2.46 -15.01 6.12
N VAL A 253 -2.29 -13.82 6.70
CA VAL A 253 -2.40 -13.58 8.13
C VAL A 253 -3.74 -12.95 8.42
N CYS A 254 -4.59 -13.63 9.19
CA CYS A 254 -5.90 -13.15 9.59
C CYS A 254 -5.90 -12.84 11.08
N ILE A 255 -6.09 -11.58 11.44
CA ILE A 255 -6.13 -11.09 12.81
C ILE A 255 -7.59 -11.02 13.26
N ASN A 256 -7.94 -11.69 14.35
CA ASN A 256 -9.29 -11.75 14.91
C ASN A 256 -10.40 -12.03 13.86
N PRO A 257 -10.23 -13.02 12.96
CA PRO A 257 -11.26 -13.30 11.97
C PRO A 257 -12.60 -13.65 12.65
N PRO A 258 -13.75 -13.17 12.12
CA PRO A 258 -15.05 -13.48 12.72
C PRO A 258 -15.29 -14.99 12.70
N LYS A 259 -16.09 -15.49 13.64
CA LYS A 259 -16.45 -16.92 13.69
C LYS A 259 -17.09 -17.41 12.38
N LEU A 260 -17.73 -16.52 11.60
CA LEU A 260 -18.23 -16.83 10.26
C LEU A 260 -17.11 -17.20 9.27
N PHE A 261 -15.90 -16.68 9.43
CA PHE A 261 -14.74 -17.10 8.66
C PHE A 261 -14.37 -18.56 8.95
N SER A 262 -14.63 -19.08 10.15
CA SER A 262 -14.48 -20.52 10.41
C SER A 262 -15.50 -21.36 9.64
N VAL A 263 -16.68 -20.83 9.34
CA VAL A 263 -17.72 -21.48 8.51
C VAL A 263 -17.40 -21.33 7.02
N LEU A 264 -16.99 -20.14 6.56
CA LEU A 264 -16.55 -19.91 5.18
C LEU A 264 -15.29 -20.73 4.87
N TRP A 265 -14.34 -20.78 5.79
CA TRP A 265 -13.18 -21.66 5.72
C TRP A 265 -13.63 -23.12 5.61
N LYS A 266 -14.53 -23.59 6.48
CA LYS A 266 -15.11 -24.95 6.41
C LYS A 266 -15.88 -25.25 5.11
N LEU A 267 -16.53 -24.25 4.51
CA LEU A 267 -17.29 -24.39 3.27
C LEU A 267 -16.39 -24.35 2.02
N LEU A 268 -15.30 -23.59 2.07
CA LEU A 268 -14.28 -23.51 1.01
C LEU A 268 -13.23 -24.65 1.11
N LEU A 269 -13.12 -25.33 2.27
CA LEU A 269 -12.18 -26.44 2.52
C LEU A 269 -12.14 -27.51 1.40
N PRO A 270 -13.26 -27.96 0.80
CA PRO A 270 -13.20 -28.99 -0.26
C PRO A 270 -12.51 -28.51 -1.54
N ALA A 271 -12.50 -27.20 -1.80
CA ALA A 271 -11.94 -26.57 -3.00
C ALA A 271 -10.55 -25.94 -2.77
N ILE A 272 -10.08 -25.89 -1.52
CA ILE A 272 -8.77 -25.32 -1.14
C ILE A 272 -7.81 -26.48 -0.87
N ASP A 273 -6.80 -26.61 -1.73
CA ASP A 273 -5.75 -27.62 -1.61
C ASP A 273 -5.02 -27.53 -0.24
N PRO A 274 -4.51 -28.65 0.31
CA PRO A 274 -3.78 -28.67 1.57
C PRO A 274 -2.61 -27.67 1.66
N VAL A 275 -1.89 -27.42 0.56
CA VAL A 275 -0.80 -26.43 0.51
C VAL A 275 -1.36 -25.02 0.73
N THR A 276 -2.53 -24.71 0.20
CA THR A 276 -3.18 -23.42 0.44
C THR A 276 -3.68 -23.27 1.89
N ARG A 277 -4.00 -24.37 2.58
CA ARG A 277 -4.39 -24.33 4.00
C ARG A 277 -3.22 -23.99 4.92
N SER A 278 -2.02 -24.52 4.66
CA SER A 278 -0.83 -24.24 5.49
C SER A 278 -0.31 -22.80 5.35
N LYS A 279 -0.75 -22.09 4.30
CA LYS A 279 -0.42 -20.68 4.07
C LYS A 279 -1.22 -19.74 4.97
N VAL A 280 -2.28 -20.20 5.63
CA VAL A 280 -3.15 -19.34 6.46
C VAL A 280 -2.73 -19.40 7.91
N GLU A 281 -2.54 -18.22 8.47
CA GLU A 281 -2.16 -18.02 9.85
C GLU A 281 -3.20 -17.16 10.55
N PHE A 282 -3.80 -17.73 11.58
CA PHE A 282 -4.76 -17.05 12.41
C PHE A 282 -4.06 -16.53 13.66
N LEU A 283 -4.18 -15.23 13.89
CA LEU A 283 -3.67 -14.57 15.07
C LEU A 283 -4.85 -14.00 15.86
N TRP A 284 -4.80 -14.18 17.17
CA TRP A 284 -5.83 -13.69 18.08
C TRP A 284 -5.21 -12.83 19.16
N THR A 285 -5.99 -11.85 19.58
CA THR A 285 -5.53 -10.81 20.51
C THR A 285 -5.66 -11.21 21.97
N GLU A 286 -6.58 -12.12 22.24
CA GLU A 286 -6.82 -12.72 23.56
C GLU A 286 -6.13 -14.09 23.71
N ALA A 287 -5.26 -14.47 22.76
CA ALA A 287 -4.50 -15.72 22.80
C ALA A 287 -3.01 -15.46 23.01
N SER A 288 -2.28 -16.49 23.43
CA SER A 288 -0.81 -16.46 23.59
C SER A 288 -0.15 -17.27 22.46
N PRO A 289 0.85 -16.74 21.74
CA PRO A 289 1.30 -15.34 21.80
C PRO A 289 0.25 -14.38 21.21
N ALA A 290 0.18 -13.17 21.74
CA ALA A 290 -0.71 -12.14 21.21
C ALA A 290 -0.27 -11.72 19.80
N VAL A 291 -1.17 -11.09 19.03
CA VAL A 291 -0.89 -10.65 17.65
C VAL A 291 0.46 -9.92 17.52
N CYS A 292 0.74 -8.97 18.40
CA CYS A 292 1.98 -8.20 18.38
C CYS A 292 3.23 -8.99 18.78
N GLU A 293 3.08 -10.03 19.59
CA GLU A 293 4.17 -10.93 19.95
C GLU A 293 4.48 -11.91 18.80
N ALA A 294 3.50 -12.21 17.96
CA ALA A 294 3.68 -13.08 16.79
C ALA A 294 4.33 -12.36 15.59
N PHE A 295 4.11 -11.06 15.42
CA PHE A 295 4.61 -10.32 14.25
C PHE A 295 6.13 -10.35 14.03
N PRO A 296 7.00 -10.29 15.05
CA PRO A 296 8.44 -10.37 14.83
C PRO A 296 8.92 -11.66 14.17
N ARG A 297 8.15 -12.76 14.24
CA ARG A 297 8.49 -14.00 13.51
C ARG A 297 8.13 -13.95 12.03
N LEU A 298 7.27 -13.01 11.65
CA LEU A 298 6.69 -12.89 10.31
C LEU A 298 7.27 -11.74 9.51
N PHE A 299 7.59 -10.64 10.20
CA PHE A 299 7.88 -9.35 9.59
C PHE A 299 9.13 -8.72 10.19
N PRO A 300 9.86 -7.90 9.42
CA PRO A 300 10.97 -7.13 9.95
C PRO A 300 10.51 -6.08 10.97
N PRO A 301 11.40 -5.60 11.87
CA PRO A 301 11.01 -4.76 13.02
C PRO A 301 10.18 -3.53 12.68
N HIS A 302 10.53 -2.81 11.60
CA HIS A 302 9.81 -1.61 11.17
C HIS A 302 8.38 -1.92 10.74
N LEU A 303 8.17 -3.06 10.06
CA LEU A 303 6.88 -3.51 9.59
C LEU A 303 6.04 -4.10 10.74
N SER A 304 6.66 -4.88 11.64
CA SER A 304 5.99 -5.36 12.86
C SER A 304 5.48 -4.21 13.71
N ALA A 305 6.28 -3.16 13.89
CA ALA A 305 5.89 -1.98 14.65
C ALA A 305 4.72 -1.23 13.99
N TYR A 306 4.74 -1.09 12.65
CA TYR A 306 3.64 -0.47 11.89
C TYR A 306 2.36 -1.29 12.01
N LEU A 307 2.43 -2.62 11.85
CA LEU A 307 1.28 -3.52 11.95
C LEU A 307 0.70 -3.52 13.36
N CYS A 308 1.54 -3.49 14.40
CA CYS A 308 1.10 -3.39 15.79
C CYS A 308 0.33 -2.09 16.06
N ASP A 309 0.86 -0.94 15.62
CA ASP A 309 0.14 0.33 15.79
C ASP A 309 -1.15 0.35 14.97
N SER A 310 -1.10 -0.13 13.73
CA SER A 310 -2.27 -0.22 12.85
C SER A 310 -3.40 -1.02 13.54
N TYR A 311 -3.05 -2.18 14.11
CA TYR A 311 -3.97 -3.00 14.88
C TYR A 311 -4.49 -2.28 16.14
N ASP A 312 -3.61 -1.70 16.97
CA ASP A 312 -4.01 -0.95 18.18
C ASP A 312 -5.02 0.15 17.85
N ARG A 313 -4.80 0.85 16.74
CA ARG A 313 -5.72 1.88 16.27
C ARG A 313 -7.08 1.29 15.88
N SER A 314 -7.12 0.11 15.25
CA SER A 314 -8.38 -0.57 14.91
C SER A 314 -9.13 -0.97 16.17
N LYS A 315 -8.41 -1.55 17.16
CA LYS A 315 -8.95 -1.93 18.47
C LYS A 315 -9.63 -0.78 19.20
N HIS A 316 -9.07 0.43 19.07
CA HIS A 316 -9.59 1.63 19.71
C HIS A 316 -10.47 2.50 18.80
N ASP A 317 -10.85 1.98 17.62
CA ASP A 317 -11.64 2.68 16.59
C ASP A 317 -11.13 4.11 16.34
N LEU A 318 -9.80 4.25 16.28
CA LEU A 318 -9.14 5.54 16.04
C LEU A 318 -9.21 5.88 14.56
N PRO A 319 -9.26 7.17 14.19
CA PRO A 319 -9.25 7.58 12.79
C PRO A 319 -7.98 7.10 12.09
N ALA A 320 -8.09 6.90 10.77
CA ALA A 320 -6.99 6.48 9.92
C ALA A 320 -5.96 7.59 9.63
N THR A 321 -6.17 8.80 10.14
CA THR A 321 -5.24 9.93 10.00
C THR A 321 -4.15 9.84 11.08
N PRO A 322 -2.93 9.44 10.69
CA PRO A 322 -1.94 10.40 10.24
C PRO A 322 -1.32 10.01 8.89
N LEU A 323 -0.96 11.02 8.11
CA LEU A 323 -0.41 10.83 6.77
C LEU A 323 0.89 10.03 6.76
N VAL A 324 1.84 10.31 7.66
CA VAL A 324 3.05 9.49 7.85
C VAL A 324 3.06 8.95 9.27
N TRP A 325 3.18 7.64 9.38
CA TRP A 325 3.40 6.95 10.64
C TRP A 325 4.85 6.74 10.91
N ARG A 326 5.31 7.20 12.08
CA ARG A 326 6.63 6.89 12.61
C ARG A 326 6.50 5.84 13.71
N PRO A 327 7.55 5.02 13.93
CA PRO A 327 7.58 4.12 15.06
C PRO A 327 7.47 4.92 16.35
N ARG A 328 6.94 4.26 17.37
CA ARG A 328 6.94 4.78 18.72
C ARG A 328 8.39 5.03 19.16
N PRO A 329 8.72 6.22 19.70
CA PRO A 329 10.02 6.42 20.32
C PRO A 329 10.19 5.48 21.51
N GLU A 330 11.44 5.21 21.88
CA GLU A 330 11.75 4.42 23.06
C GLU A 330 11.09 5.05 24.31
N GLY A 331 10.42 4.24 25.12
CA GLY A 331 9.66 4.69 26.30
C GLY A 331 8.25 5.22 26.02
N TYR A 332 7.73 5.17 24.78
CA TYR A 332 6.34 5.55 24.51
C TYR A 332 5.34 4.58 25.20
N PRO A 333 4.25 5.11 25.79
CA PRO A 333 3.16 4.32 26.37
C PRO A 333 2.75 3.08 25.54
N THR A 334 2.84 1.90 26.16
CA THR A 334 2.52 0.63 25.49
C THR A 334 1.13 0.11 25.87
N THR A 335 0.62 0.50 27.04
CA THR A 335 -0.70 0.05 27.51
C THR A 335 -1.81 1.06 27.17
N TYR A 336 -3.06 0.62 27.18
CA TYR A 336 -4.22 1.51 26.96
C TYR A 336 -4.38 2.52 28.11
N ALA A 337 -4.16 2.08 29.35
CA ALA A 337 -4.26 2.94 30.53
C ALA A 337 -3.26 4.11 30.46
N GLU A 338 -2.03 3.87 29.99
CA GLU A 338 -1.03 4.91 29.77
C GLU A 338 -1.39 5.86 28.61
N ARG A 339 -2.18 5.38 27.63
CA ARG A 339 -2.58 6.13 26.42
C ARG A 339 -3.92 6.87 26.54
N GLU A 340 -4.77 6.51 27.50
CA GLU A 340 -6.15 6.99 27.58
C GLU A 340 -6.25 8.53 27.61
N GLN A 341 -5.38 9.18 28.37
CA GLN A 341 -5.34 10.64 28.48
C GLN A 341 -4.88 11.31 27.18
N GLN A 342 -3.89 10.72 26.48
CA GLN A 342 -3.42 11.23 25.19
C GLN A 342 -4.48 11.07 24.09
N LEU A 343 -5.20 9.95 24.07
CA LEU A 343 -6.30 9.71 23.13
C LEU A 343 -7.46 10.68 23.34
N LYS A 344 -7.79 11.00 24.59
CA LYS A 344 -8.78 12.05 24.92
C LYS A 344 -8.33 13.41 24.38
N ALA A 345 -7.08 13.81 24.65
CA ALA A 345 -6.53 15.07 24.17
C ALA A 345 -6.49 15.16 22.63
N MET A 346 -6.13 14.07 21.93
CA MET A 346 -6.15 14.02 20.46
C MET A 346 -7.58 14.12 19.89
N LYS A 347 -8.56 13.42 20.47
CA LYS A 347 -9.97 13.50 20.05
C LYS A 347 -10.55 14.89 20.27
N GLU A 348 -10.17 15.56 21.35
CA GLU A 348 -10.57 16.95 21.62
C GLU A 348 -9.93 17.92 20.62
N LYS A 349 -8.64 17.75 20.32
CA LYS A 349 -7.94 18.53 19.29
C LYS A 349 -8.58 18.36 17.92
N GLU A 350 -8.86 17.12 17.50
CA GLU A 350 -9.51 16.85 16.21
C GLU A 350 -10.93 17.46 16.12
N LYS A 351 -11.69 17.45 17.21
CA LYS A 351 -12.99 18.13 17.27
C LYS A 351 -12.84 19.64 17.11
N MET A 352 -11.80 20.23 17.72
CA MET A 352 -11.50 21.65 17.61
C MET A 352 -11.07 22.00 16.19
N ASP A 353 -10.15 21.24 15.59
CA ASP A 353 -9.67 21.41 14.22
C ASP A 353 -10.84 21.34 13.21
N LYS A 354 -11.75 20.36 13.37
CA LYS A 354 -12.97 20.25 12.54
C LYS A 354 -13.91 21.45 12.70
N LYS A 355 -14.03 21.98 13.92
CA LYS A 355 -14.86 23.17 14.20
C LYS A 355 -14.26 24.42 13.57
N ASP A 356 -12.95 24.57 13.65
CA ASP A 356 -12.22 25.71 13.09
C ASP A 356 -12.25 25.67 11.56
N ALA A 357 -12.04 24.49 10.96
CA ALA A 357 -12.18 24.30 9.51
C ALA A 357 -13.60 24.66 9.01
N LYS A 358 -14.64 24.28 9.77
CA LYS A 358 -16.03 24.62 9.43
C LYS A 358 -16.32 26.11 9.55
N LYS A 359 -15.74 26.78 10.56
CA LYS A 359 -15.87 28.23 10.75
C LYS A 359 -15.17 28.99 9.62
N ALA A 360 -13.94 28.62 9.28
CA ALA A 360 -13.20 29.20 8.17
C ALA A 360 -13.97 29.08 6.85
N ALA A 361 -14.51 27.89 6.54
CA ALA A 361 -15.31 27.69 5.33
C ALA A 361 -16.59 28.54 5.29
N HIS A 362 -17.20 28.83 6.44
CA HIS A 362 -18.36 29.72 6.52
C HIS A 362 -17.99 31.19 6.29
N GLU A 363 -16.87 31.64 6.87
CA GLU A 363 -16.37 33.01 6.71
C GLU A 363 -15.98 33.29 5.25
N THR A 364 -15.29 32.36 4.59
CA THR A 364 -14.96 32.45 3.16
C THR A 364 -16.22 32.61 2.29
N LYS A 365 -17.24 31.76 2.51
CA LYS A 365 -18.52 31.86 1.78
C LYS A 365 -19.24 33.19 2.04
N HIS A 366 -19.14 33.74 3.25
CA HIS A 366 -19.73 35.04 3.56
C HIS A 366 -19.02 36.17 2.79
N GLN A 367 -17.69 36.16 2.78
CA GLN A 367 -16.87 37.14 2.05
C GLN A 367 -17.15 37.09 0.54
N GLU A 368 -17.16 35.91 -0.07
CA GLU A 368 -17.50 35.74 -1.49
C GLU A 368 -18.90 36.27 -1.82
N LYS A 369 -19.87 36.10 -0.92
CA LYS A 369 -21.24 36.58 -1.10
C LYS A 369 -21.32 38.11 -1.01
N GLU A 370 -20.55 38.73 -0.11
CA GLU A 370 -20.48 40.19 -0.04
C GLU A 370 -19.78 40.78 -1.26
N GLU A 371 -18.70 40.17 -1.73
CA GLU A 371 -17.96 40.60 -2.91
C GLU A 371 -18.85 40.54 -4.17
N ARG A 372 -19.54 39.41 -4.38
CA ARG A 372 -20.55 39.30 -5.46
C ARG A 372 -21.66 40.34 -5.37
N ARG A 373 -22.07 40.74 -4.15
CA ARG A 373 -23.07 41.81 -3.96
C ARG A 373 -22.50 43.17 -4.36
N ARG A 374 -21.24 43.47 -4.00
CA ARG A 374 -20.54 44.70 -4.38
C ARG A 374 -20.36 44.78 -5.90
N GLU A 375 -19.84 43.74 -6.54
CA GLU A 375 -19.70 43.68 -8.00
C GLU A 375 -21.03 43.88 -8.73
N ARG A 376 -22.11 43.27 -8.23
CA ARG A 376 -23.44 43.42 -8.82
C ARG A 376 -24.01 44.82 -8.66
N HIS A 377 -23.67 45.51 -7.57
CA HIS A 377 -24.03 46.90 -7.35
C HIS A 377 -23.22 47.84 -8.25
N GLU A 378 -21.92 47.62 -8.40
CA GLU A 378 -21.04 48.37 -9.30
C GLU A 378 -21.46 48.22 -10.77
N ARG A 379 -21.76 46.99 -11.22
CA ARG A 379 -22.28 46.76 -12.59
C ARG A 379 -23.60 47.49 -12.84
N LYS A 380 -24.51 47.53 -11.86
CA LYS A 380 -25.77 48.29 -11.97
C LYS A 380 -25.53 49.80 -12.02
N GLN A 381 -24.54 50.31 -11.30
CA GLN A 381 -24.16 51.73 -11.35
C GLN A 381 -23.49 52.11 -12.68
N GLN A 382 -22.66 51.23 -13.24
CA GLN A 382 -22.05 51.44 -14.55
C GLN A 382 -23.10 51.40 -15.69
N GLN A 383 -24.07 50.47 -15.64
CA GLN A 383 -25.18 50.43 -16.60
C GLN A 383 -26.07 51.68 -16.55
N LYS A 384 -26.28 52.27 -15.36
CA LYS A 384 -27.01 53.53 -15.20
C LYS A 384 -26.25 54.78 -15.66
N LYS A 385 -24.94 54.69 -15.90
CA LYS A 385 -24.12 55.79 -16.43
C LYS A 385 -23.99 55.75 -17.96
N HIS A 386 -24.48 54.70 -18.62
CA HIS A 386 -24.47 54.52 -20.07
C HIS A 386 -25.88 54.56 -20.71
N HIS A 387 -26.89 54.97 -19.93
CA HIS A 387 -28.18 55.49 -20.40
C HIS A 387 -28.25 56.95 -19.95
#